data_AF-A0A7W7M5F9-F1
#
_entry.id   AF-A0A7W7M5F9-F1
#
_cell.length_a   1.000
_cell.length_b   1.000
_cell.length_c   1.000
_cell.angle_alpha   90.00
_cell.angle_beta   90.00
_cell.angle_gamma   90.00
#
_symmetry.space_group_name_H-M   'P 1'
#
loop_
_entity.id
_entity.type
_entity.pdbx_description
1 polymer ?
#
loop_
_entity_poly.entity_id
_entity_poly.type
_entity_poly.pdbx_seq_one_letter_code
_entity_poly.pdbx_strand_id
1 'polypeptide(L)'
;MNRLFRLTPVLRARKAQEDAARGELIQSRAEIREAQALVKRRQLDLVGQDAPTEGSARAMVAALVARQSLAAGVFSAQRMVTDAEEVEREKLAALTDAAKRRRAVEMLSERHAAMVKAHDLRTDQANLDELAVTSKARNAASGAAGSPDENGSNA
;
A
#
# COMPACT_ATOMS: atom_id res chain seq x y z
N MET A 1 -20.51 23.33 1.32
CA MET A 1 -19.21 22.61 1.39
C MET A 1 -19.05 21.73 0.14
N ASN A 2 -17.85 21.66 -0.47
CA ASN A 2 -17.64 20.73 -1.59
C ASN A 2 -17.62 19.29 -1.06
N ARG A 3 -18.48 18.41 -1.60
CA ARG A 3 -18.64 17.00 -1.18
C ARG A 3 -17.55 16.09 -1.73
N LEU A 4 -16.85 16.54 -2.77
CA LEU A 4 -15.80 15.77 -3.44
C LEU A 4 -14.45 16.01 -2.77
N PHE A 5 -13.74 14.92 -2.46
CA PHE A 5 -12.37 15.00 -1.99
C PHE A 5 -11.43 15.43 -3.14
N ARG A 6 -10.91 16.66 -3.06
CA ARG A 6 -10.10 17.27 -4.13
C ARG A 6 -8.80 16.52 -4.44
N LEU A 7 -8.29 15.71 -3.50
CA LEU A 7 -7.06 14.94 -3.66
C LEU A 7 -7.30 13.48 -4.11
N THR A 8 -8.50 13.14 -4.57
CA THR A 8 -8.78 11.81 -5.15
C THR A 8 -7.81 11.43 -6.29
N PRO A 9 -7.42 12.32 -7.23
CA PRO A 9 -6.40 11.99 -8.23
C PRO A 9 -5.04 11.67 -7.60
N VAL A 10 -4.66 12.39 -6.54
CA VAL A 10 -3.41 12.15 -5.81
C VAL A 10 -3.44 10.79 -5.11
N LEU A 11 -4.56 10.43 -4.48
CA LEU A 11 -4.71 9.11 -3.84
C LEU A 11 -4.57 7.97 -4.86
N ARG A 12 -5.15 8.11 -6.06
CA ARG A 12 -4.97 7.16 -7.17
C ARG A 12 -3.52 7.06 -7.61
N ALA A 13 -2.85 8.21 -7.81
CA ALA A 13 -1.44 8.23 -8.17
C ALA A 13 -0.55 7.57 -7.11
N ARG A 14 -0.81 7.81 -5.81
CA ARG A 14 -0.07 7.16 -4.72
C ARG A 14 -0.29 5.65 -4.66
N LYS A 15 -1.52 5.19 -4.93
CA LYS A 15 -1.81 3.76 -5.05
C LYS A 15 -1.02 3.12 -6.20
N ALA A 16 -1.01 3.75 -7.37
CA ALA A 16 -0.24 3.28 -8.51
C ALA A 16 1.27 3.24 -8.23
N GLN A 17 1.81 4.22 -7.49
CA GLN A 17 3.22 4.23 -7.06
C GLN A 17 3.54 3.09 -6.10
N GLU A 18 2.67 2.79 -5.13
CA GLU A 18 2.85 1.63 -4.24
C GLU A 18 2.79 0.32 -5.01
N ASP A 19 1.86 0.19 -5.96
CA ASP A 19 1.72 -1.02 -6.78
C ASP A 19 2.95 -1.22 -7.69
N ALA A 20 3.50 -0.14 -8.26
CA ALA A 20 4.75 -0.19 -9.02
C ALA A 20 5.94 -0.63 -8.15
N ALA A 21 6.10 -0.04 -6.96
CA ALA A 21 7.16 -0.43 -6.02
C ALA A 21 7.02 -1.89 -5.55
N ARG A 22 5.77 -2.38 -5.40
CA ARG A 22 5.50 -3.79 -5.11
C ARG A 22 5.95 -4.69 -6.27
N GLY A 23 5.69 -4.28 -7.51
CA GLY A 23 6.17 -4.98 -8.71
C GLY A 23 7.70 -5.07 -8.74
N GLU A 24 8.41 -3.98 -8.47
CA GLU A 24 9.87 -3.96 -8.41
C GLU A 24 10.42 -4.90 -7.31
N LEU A 25 9.78 -4.95 -6.13
CA LEU A 25 10.17 -5.86 -5.07
C LEU A 25 9.99 -7.34 -5.46
N ILE A 26 8.88 -7.66 -6.13
CA ILE A 26 8.63 -9.02 -6.63
C ILE A 26 9.70 -9.43 -7.65
N GLN A 27 10.07 -8.51 -8.55
CA GLN A 27 11.11 -8.73 -9.55
C GLN A 27 12.48 -8.97 -8.90
N SER A 28 12.87 -8.12 -7.93
CA SER A 28 14.13 -8.30 -7.19
C SER A 28 14.19 -9.66 -6.46
N ARG A 29 13.07 -10.13 -5.90
CA ARG A 29 12.99 -11.48 -5.31
C ARG A 29 13.08 -12.61 -6.32
N ALA A 30 12.69 -12.37 -7.58
CA ALA A 30 12.92 -13.34 -8.64
C ALA A 30 14.41 -13.40 -9.01
N GLU A 31 15.08 -12.25 -9.08
CA GLU A 31 16.51 -12.14 -9.37
C GLU A 31 17.37 -12.83 -8.29
N ILE A 32 17.03 -12.69 -7.01
CA ILE A 32 17.70 -13.43 -5.92
C ILE A 32 17.58 -14.95 -6.15
N ARG A 33 16.39 -15.45 -6.50
CA ARG A 33 16.19 -16.88 -6.76
C ARG A 33 17.00 -17.37 -7.95
N GLU A 34 17.12 -16.56 -8.99
CA GLU A 34 17.97 -16.86 -10.14
C GLU A 34 19.45 -16.91 -9.77
N ALA A 35 19.94 -15.93 -9.00
CA ALA A 35 21.31 -15.90 -8.50
C ALA A 35 21.62 -17.11 -7.60
N GLN A 36 20.69 -17.50 -6.72
CA GLN A 36 20.81 -18.70 -5.89
C GLN A 36 20.86 -19.98 -6.74
N ALA A 37 20.04 -20.06 -7.79
CA ALA A 37 20.08 -21.18 -8.73
C ALA A 37 21.43 -21.26 -9.47
N LEU A 38 22.01 -20.12 -9.84
CA LEU A 38 23.34 -20.04 -10.42
C LEU A 38 24.41 -20.55 -9.45
N VAL A 39 24.38 -20.13 -8.17
CA VAL A 39 25.29 -20.64 -7.13
C VAL A 39 25.20 -22.16 -7.05
N LYS A 40 23.99 -22.70 -6.97
CA LYS A 40 23.77 -24.16 -6.91
C LYS A 40 24.37 -24.87 -8.14
N ARG A 41 24.18 -24.32 -9.34
CA ARG A 41 24.78 -24.88 -10.57
C ARG A 41 26.30 -24.89 -10.50
N ARG A 42 26.92 -23.77 -10.11
CA ARG A 42 28.39 -23.66 -9.99
C ARG A 42 28.97 -24.58 -8.91
N GLN A 43 28.24 -24.78 -7.82
CA GLN A 43 28.64 -25.74 -6.79
C GLN A 43 28.61 -27.18 -7.32
N LEU A 44 27.60 -27.56 -8.08
CA LEU A 44 27.54 -28.87 -8.72
C LEU A 44 28.69 -29.06 -9.73
N ASP A 45 28.99 -28.04 -10.55
CA ASP A 45 30.14 -28.08 -11.46
C ASP A 45 31.47 -28.31 -10.72
N LEU A 46 31.64 -27.67 -9.55
CA LEU A 46 32.84 -27.80 -8.72
C LEU A 46 32.93 -29.17 -8.02
N VAL A 47 31.81 -29.71 -7.53
CA VAL A 47 31.76 -31.01 -6.88
C VAL A 47 31.98 -32.14 -7.88
N GLY A 48 31.42 -32.03 -9.09
CA GLY A 48 31.56 -33.02 -10.16
C GLY A 48 32.94 -33.06 -10.82
N GLN A 49 33.87 -32.18 -10.44
CA GLN A 49 35.27 -32.22 -10.91
C GLN A 49 36.10 -33.16 -10.04
N ASP A 50 36.22 -34.40 -10.49
CA ASP A 50 37.12 -35.37 -9.91
C ASP A 50 38.60 -35.02 -10.20
N ALA A 51 39.46 -35.35 -9.24
CA ALA A 51 40.90 -35.28 -9.46
C ALA A 51 41.32 -36.37 -10.47
N PRO A 52 42.30 -36.09 -11.35
CA PRO A 52 42.85 -37.12 -12.23
C PRO A 52 43.41 -38.26 -11.37
N THR A 53 42.87 -39.47 -11.56
CA THR A 53 43.31 -40.68 -10.82
C THR A 53 44.66 -41.20 -11.33
N GLU A 54 44.97 -40.96 -12.60
CA GLU A 54 46.24 -41.27 -13.23
C GLU A 54 46.58 -40.14 -14.21
N GLY A 55 47.77 -39.53 -14.07
CA GLY A 55 48.14 -38.41 -14.93
C GLY A 55 49.53 -37.85 -14.67
N SER A 56 50.15 -37.34 -15.73
CA SER A 56 51.42 -36.62 -15.64
C SER A 56 51.30 -35.39 -14.73
N ALA A 57 52.42 -34.87 -14.22
CA ALA A 57 52.44 -33.65 -13.40
C ALA A 57 51.68 -32.47 -14.06
N ARG A 58 51.72 -32.37 -15.40
CA ARG A 58 50.98 -31.37 -16.17
C ARG A 58 49.46 -31.54 -16.06
N ALA A 59 48.96 -32.78 -16.05
CA ALA A 59 47.54 -33.08 -15.87
C ALA A 59 47.06 -32.71 -14.46
N MET A 60 47.87 -32.99 -13.43
CA MET A 60 47.56 -32.57 -12.06
C MET A 60 47.49 -31.04 -11.91
N VAL A 61 48.45 -30.30 -12.48
CA VAL A 61 48.42 -28.83 -12.46
C VAL A 61 47.21 -28.29 -13.21
N ALA A 62 46.87 -28.85 -14.38
CA ALA A 62 45.69 -28.44 -15.13
C ALA A 62 44.39 -28.64 -14.34
N ALA A 63 44.24 -29.79 -13.67
CA ALA A 63 43.09 -30.05 -12.82
C ALA A 63 43.00 -29.11 -11.61
N LEU A 64 44.15 -28.79 -11.00
CA LEU A 64 44.19 -27.82 -9.89
C LEU A 64 43.72 -26.43 -10.35
N VAL A 65 44.22 -25.94 -11.48
CA VAL A 65 43.83 -24.65 -12.05
C VAL A 65 42.34 -24.64 -12.43
N ALA A 66 41.83 -25.72 -13.03
CA ALA A 66 40.42 -25.85 -13.36
C ALA A 66 39.53 -25.76 -12.10
N ARG A 67 39.89 -26.50 -11.03
CA ARG A 67 39.18 -26.46 -9.75
C ARG A 67 39.24 -25.08 -9.10
N GLN A 68 40.39 -24.39 -9.14
CA GLN A 68 40.50 -23.01 -8.65
C GLN A 68 39.62 -22.03 -9.43
N SER A 69 39.58 -22.15 -10.76
CA SER A 69 38.69 -21.34 -11.61
C SER A 69 37.22 -21.56 -11.28
N LEU A 70 36.81 -22.80 -11.02
CA LEU A 70 35.43 -23.12 -10.63
C LEU A 70 35.11 -22.61 -9.23
N ALA A 71 36.02 -22.74 -8.27
CA ALA A 71 35.86 -22.18 -6.93
C ALA A 71 35.71 -20.64 -6.97
N ALA A 72 36.51 -19.95 -7.79
CA ALA A 72 36.36 -18.52 -8.04
C ALA A 72 34.98 -18.20 -8.66
N GLY A 73 34.50 -19.04 -9.57
CA GLY A 73 33.16 -18.93 -10.16
C GLY A 73 32.03 -19.06 -9.13
N VAL A 74 32.15 -20.00 -8.17
CA VAL A 74 31.20 -20.13 -7.06
C VAL A 74 31.21 -18.88 -6.19
N PHE A 75 32.39 -18.38 -5.82
CA PHE A 75 32.53 -17.18 -5.00
C PHE A 75 31.91 -15.94 -5.68
N SER A 76 32.14 -15.78 -6.98
CA SER A 76 31.53 -14.71 -7.77
C SER A 76 29.99 -14.82 -7.79
N ALA A 77 29.44 -16.02 -7.98
CA ALA A 77 28.00 -16.22 -7.94
C ALA A 77 27.40 -15.94 -6.56
N GLN A 78 28.12 -16.27 -5.47
CA GLN A 78 27.70 -15.95 -4.11
C GLN A 78 27.65 -14.43 -3.88
N ARG A 79 28.62 -13.68 -4.40
CA ARG A 79 28.57 -12.21 -4.35
C ARG A 79 27.37 -11.64 -5.08
N MET A 80 27.01 -12.19 -6.25
CA MET A 80 25.80 -11.77 -6.96
C MET A 80 24.52 -11.95 -6.13
N VAL A 81 24.45 -12.99 -5.28
CA VAL A 81 23.33 -13.16 -4.34
C VAL A 81 23.33 -12.05 -3.30
N THR A 82 24.47 -11.75 -2.69
CA THR A 82 24.60 -10.66 -1.72
C THR A 82 24.22 -9.31 -2.31
N ASP A 83 24.69 -8.99 -3.52
CA ASP A 83 24.36 -7.76 -4.22
C ASP A 83 22.85 -7.68 -4.53
N ALA A 84 22.24 -8.79 -4.97
CA ALA A 84 20.80 -8.86 -5.22
C ALA A 84 19.97 -8.69 -3.92
N GLU A 85 20.44 -9.23 -2.79
CA GLU A 85 19.83 -9.04 -1.47
C GLU A 85 19.95 -7.59 -0.98
N GLU A 86 21.04 -6.88 -1.30
CA GLU A 86 21.18 -5.45 -1.05
C GLU A 86 20.12 -4.66 -1.80
N VAL A 87 19.95 -4.93 -3.10
CA VAL A 87 18.92 -4.30 -3.92
C VAL A 87 17.51 -4.62 -3.39
N GLU A 88 17.22 -5.84 -2.96
CA GLU A 88 15.90 -6.19 -2.39
C GLU A 88 15.57 -5.36 -1.15
N ARG A 89 16.56 -5.14 -0.27
CA ARG A 89 16.39 -4.28 0.91
C ARG A 89 16.05 -2.85 0.52
N GLU A 90 16.69 -2.31 -0.53
CA GLU A 90 16.35 -0.98 -1.06
C GLU A 90 14.93 -0.93 -1.63
N LYS A 91 14.52 -1.96 -2.39
CA LYS A 91 13.15 -2.06 -2.94
C LYS A 91 12.10 -2.19 -1.85
N LEU A 92 12.39 -2.93 -0.78
CA LEU A 92 11.51 -3.05 0.38
C LEU A 92 11.35 -1.71 1.12
N ALA A 93 12.45 -0.96 1.27
CA ALA A 93 12.40 0.39 1.85
C ALA A 93 11.56 1.34 0.97
N ALA A 94 11.73 1.29 -0.36
CA ALA A 94 10.96 2.08 -1.31
C ALA A 94 9.46 1.76 -1.26
N LEU A 95 9.08 0.48 -1.20
CA LEU A 95 7.69 0.06 -1.03
C LEU A 95 7.11 0.59 0.29
N THR A 96 7.87 0.50 1.38
CA THR A 96 7.44 0.98 2.70
C THR A 96 7.19 2.50 2.68
N ASP A 97 8.07 3.26 2.05
CA ASP A 97 7.90 4.71 1.92
C ASP A 97 6.71 5.08 1.01
N ALA A 98 6.52 4.37 -0.11
CA ALA A 98 5.36 4.54 -0.97
C ALA A 98 4.04 4.28 -0.22
N ALA A 99 3.98 3.21 0.59
CA ALA A 99 2.83 2.88 1.43
C ALA A 99 2.56 3.96 2.48
N LYS A 100 3.59 4.51 3.14
CA LYS A 100 3.45 5.63 4.08
C LYS A 100 2.85 6.86 3.41
N ARG A 101 3.34 7.24 2.22
CA ARG A 101 2.83 8.38 1.45
C ARG A 101 1.39 8.18 1.01
N ARG A 102 0.98 6.95 0.62
CA ARG A 102 -0.43 6.64 0.32
C ARG A 102 -1.29 6.78 1.57
N ARG A 103 -0.87 6.18 2.69
CA ARG A 103 -1.63 6.20 3.94
C ARG A 103 -1.87 7.62 4.46
N ALA A 104 -0.88 8.51 4.31
CA ALA A 104 -1.05 9.92 4.67
C ALA A 104 -2.24 10.56 3.92
N VAL A 105 -2.32 10.40 2.59
CA VAL A 105 -3.42 10.96 1.79
C VAL A 105 -4.76 10.29 2.10
N GLU A 106 -4.75 8.99 2.37
CA GLU A 106 -5.93 8.24 2.78
C GLU A 106 -6.52 8.79 4.09
N MET A 107 -5.70 9.08 5.10
CA MET A 107 -6.16 9.71 6.34
C MET A 107 -6.79 11.10 6.11
N LEU A 108 -6.27 11.88 5.16
CA LEU A 108 -6.91 13.15 4.78
C LEU A 108 -8.29 12.91 4.15
N SER A 109 -8.43 11.87 3.34
CA SER A 109 -9.72 11.50 2.73
C SER A 109 -10.75 11.06 3.77
N GLU A 110 -10.32 10.27 4.77
CA GLU A 110 -11.14 9.83 5.90
C GLU A 110 -11.62 11.03 6.72
N ARG A 111 -10.72 11.97 7.04
CA ARG A 111 -11.07 13.22 7.75
C ARG A 111 -12.05 14.07 6.95
N HIS A 112 -11.86 14.18 5.64
CA HIS A 112 -12.78 14.92 4.78
C HIS A 112 -14.18 14.30 4.79
N ALA A 113 -14.27 12.97 4.64
CA ALA A 113 -15.55 12.26 4.70
C ALA A 113 -16.26 12.47 6.06
N ALA A 114 -15.51 12.44 7.16
CA ALA A 114 -16.05 12.72 8.49
C ALA A 114 -16.58 14.16 8.61
N MET A 115 -15.85 15.15 8.08
CA MET A 115 -16.30 16.55 8.08
C MET A 115 -17.56 16.76 7.23
N VAL A 116 -17.65 16.12 6.06
CA VAL A 116 -18.85 16.18 5.20
C VAL A 116 -20.05 15.60 5.94
N LYS A 117 -19.91 14.40 6.53
CA LYS A 117 -20.97 13.77 7.32
C LYS A 117 -21.42 14.63 8.50
N ALA A 118 -20.47 15.24 9.23
CA ALA A 118 -20.79 16.14 10.34
C ALA A 118 -21.46 17.45 9.91
N HIS A 119 -21.16 17.94 8.70
CA HIS A 119 -21.86 19.09 8.12
C HIS A 119 -23.29 18.71 7.72
N ASP A 120 -23.47 17.56 7.07
CA ASP A 120 -24.78 17.07 6.64
C ASP A 120 -25.71 16.87 7.85
N LEU A 121 -25.24 16.19 8.90
CA LEU A 121 -26.00 16.02 10.14
C LEU A 121 -26.41 17.35 10.79
N ARG A 122 -25.52 18.35 10.81
CA ARG A 122 -25.85 19.68 11.36
C ARG A 122 -26.89 20.42 10.51
N THR A 123 -26.80 20.28 9.19
CA THR A 123 -27.77 20.89 8.26
C THR A 123 -29.14 20.23 8.42
N ASP A 124 -29.18 18.90 8.51
CA ASP A 124 -30.41 18.14 8.71
C ASP A 124 -31.06 18.50 10.06
N GLN A 125 -30.28 18.60 11.13
CA GLN A 125 -30.79 19.03 12.43
C GLN A 125 -31.37 20.45 12.40
N ALA A 126 -30.66 21.41 11.77
CA ALA A 126 -31.16 22.77 11.64
C ALA A 126 -32.49 22.84 10.86
N ASN A 127 -32.63 22.04 9.80
CA ASN A 127 -33.87 21.94 9.03
C ASN A 127 -35.02 21.35 9.87
N LEU A 128 -34.74 20.32 10.70
CA LEU A 128 -35.75 19.75 11.60
C LEU A 128 -36.20 20.74 12.67
N ASP A 129 -35.26 21.51 13.22
CA ASP A 129 -35.55 22.53 14.22
C ASP A 129 -36.41 23.66 13.61
N GLU A 130 -36.13 24.09 12.38
CA GLU A 130 -36.95 25.06 11.65
C GLU A 130 -38.37 24.55 11.39
N LEU A 131 -38.51 23.29 10.95
CA LEU A 131 -39.83 22.67 10.76
C LEU A 131 -40.61 22.54 12.08
N ALA A 132 -39.93 22.23 13.18
CA ALA A 132 -40.56 22.16 14.50
C ALA A 132 -41.05 23.54 14.97
N VAL A 133 -40.24 24.59 14.80
CA VAL A 133 -40.61 25.98 15.15
C VAL A 133 -41.78 26.46 14.29
N THR A 134 -41.73 26.26 12.97
CA THR A 134 -42.79 26.68 12.05
C THR A 134 -44.10 25.92 12.28
N SER A 135 -44.05 24.61 12.56
CA SER A 135 -45.22 23.80 12.93
C SER A 135 -45.86 24.28 14.23
N LYS A 136 -45.04 24.54 15.27
CA LYS A 136 -45.52 25.09 16.55
C LYS A 136 -46.18 26.46 16.37
N ALA A 137 -45.57 27.35 15.59
CA ALA A 137 -46.12 28.67 15.29
C ALA A 137 -47.47 28.57 14.56
N ARG A 138 -47.59 27.65 13.59
CA ARG A 138 -48.85 27.41 12.86
C ARG A 138 -49.95 26.90 13.79
N ASN A 139 -49.65 25.93 14.64
CA ASN A 139 -50.61 25.39 15.61
C ASN A 139 -51.08 26.46 16.62
N ALA A 140 -50.18 27.35 17.06
CA ALA A 140 -50.52 28.47 17.92
C ALA A 140 -51.46 29.48 17.21
N ALA A 141 -51.19 29.79 15.94
CA ALA A 141 -52.04 30.68 15.14
C ALA A 141 -53.44 30.08 14.88
N SER A 142 -53.55 28.78 14.60
CA SER A 142 -54.84 28.09 14.44
C SER A 142 -55.60 27.95 15.75
N GLY A 143 -54.91 27.77 16.88
CA GLY A 143 -55.52 27.74 18.21
C GLY A 143 -56.09 29.10 18.64
N ALA A 144 -55.46 30.21 18.21
CA ALA A 144 -55.96 31.56 18.46
C ALA A 144 -57.19 31.93 17.59
N ALA A 145 -57.34 31.33 16.40
CA ALA A 145 -58.51 31.53 15.54
C ALA A 145 -59.72 30.65 15.93
N GLY A 146 -59.53 29.69 16.84
CA GLY A 146 -60.53 28.71 17.29
C GLY A 146 -61.24 29.06 18.60
N SER A 147 -61.20 30.31 19.06
CA SER A 147 -62.05 30.79 20.16
C SER A 147 -63.26 31.55 19.59
N PRO A 148 -64.34 30.87 19.16
CA PRO A 148 -65.61 31.52 19.00
C PRO A 148 -66.15 31.87 20.39
N ASP A 149 -66.62 33.10 20.52
CA ASP A 149 -67.43 33.57 21.62
C ASP A 149 -68.47 32.52 22.08
N GLU A 150 -68.23 31.86 23.21
CA GLU A 150 -69.32 31.39 24.07
C GLU A 150 -69.68 32.52 25.03
N ASN A 151 -70.31 33.56 24.49
CA ASN A 151 -71.18 34.43 25.25
C ASN A 151 -72.57 34.36 24.64
N GLY A 152 -73.44 33.56 25.26
CA GLY A 152 -74.80 33.29 24.81
C GLY A 152 -75.70 32.95 25.99
N SER A 153 -75.96 33.96 26.81
CA SER A 153 -77.05 34.03 27.80
C SER A 153 -78.35 33.43 27.25
N ASN A 154 -79.01 32.52 28.01
CA ASN A 154 -80.46 32.55 28.21
C ASN A 154 -80.98 31.51 29.23
N ALA A 155 -81.92 32.00 30.05
CA ALA A 155 -82.88 31.34 30.94
C ALA A 155 -82.38 30.78 32.28
#